data_AF-A0A353QFD2-F1
#
_entry.id   AF-A0A353QFD2-F1
#
_cell.length_a   1.000
_cell.length_b   1.000
_cell.length_c   1.000
_cell.angle_alpha   90.00
_cell.angle_beta   90.00
_cell.angle_gamma   90.00
#
_symmetry.space_group_name_H-M   'P 1'
#
loop_
_entity.id
_entity.type
_entity.pdbx_description
1 polymer ?
#
loop_
_entity_poly.entity_id
_entity_poly.type
_entity_poly.pdbx_seq_one_letter_code
_entity_poly.pdbx_strand_id
1 'polypeptide(L)' 'VCDKLLKYGCFIKPHRSYLVNMQYVDTIENHQVTLQTLSFVPVAQGKAREIK' A
#
# COMPACT_ATOMS: atom_id res chain seq x y z
N VAL A 1 -1.68 -2.19 16.33
CA VAL A 1 -2.53 -3.13 15.53
C VAL A 1 -1.91 -3.40 14.18
N CYS A 2 -1.46 -2.38 13.44
CA CYS A 2 -0.80 -2.54 12.13
C CYS A 2 0.40 -3.51 12.15
N ASP A 3 1.19 -3.53 13.21
CA ASP A 3 2.36 -4.43 13.32
C ASP A 3 1.97 -5.90 13.37
N LYS A 4 0.76 -6.20 13.87
CA LYS A 4 0.21 -7.56 13.86
C LYS A 4 -0.23 -8.00 12.46
N LEU A 5 -0.51 -7.06 11.56
CA LEU A 5 -0.92 -7.35 10.19
C LEU A 5 0.28 -7.46 9.26
N LEU A 6 1.36 -6.71 9.51
CA LEU A 6 2.62 -6.83 8.78
C LEU A 6 3.27 -8.21 8.86
N LYS A 7 2.92 -9.03 9.87
CA LYS A 7 3.37 -10.44 9.93
C LYS A 7 2.81 -11.29 8.79
N TYR A 8 1.70 -10.86 8.19
CA TYR A 8 1.16 -11.47 6.99
C TYR A 8 1.78 -10.71 5.81
N GLY A 9 2.66 -11.35 5.04
CA GLY A 9 3.44 -10.72 3.96
C GLY A 9 2.63 -10.13 2.80
N CYS A 10 1.29 -10.11 2.89
CA CYS A 10 0.39 -9.45 1.97
C CYS A 10 0.08 -7.98 2.35
N PHE A 11 0.50 -7.50 3.52
CA PHE A 11 0.30 -6.11 3.92
C PHE A 11 1.54 -5.26 3.70
N ILE A 12 1.35 -4.09 3.09
CA ILE A 12 2.40 -3.09 2.85
C ILE A 12 2.03 -1.75 3.47
N LYS A 13 3.04 -0.91 3.73
CA LYS A 13 2.88 0.43 4.28
C LYS A 13 3.30 1.49 3.25
N PRO A 14 2.42 1.87 2.30
CA PRO A 14 2.75 2.85 1.27
C PRO A 14 2.98 4.25 1.82
N HIS A 15 2.36 4.57 2.95
CA HIS A 15 2.51 5.86 3.62
C HIS A 15 2.43 5.69 5.14
N ARG A 16 3.00 6.63 5.92
CA ARG A 16 3.07 6.53 7.39
C ARG A 16 1.71 6.30 8.07
N SER A 17 0.64 6.82 7.46
CA SER A 17 -0.74 6.74 7.95
C SER A 17 -1.57 5.60 7.35
N TYR A 18 -1.03 4.83 6.39
CA TYR A 18 -1.82 3.85 5.64
C TYR A 18 -1.17 2.47 5.66
N LEU A 19 -2.01 1.44 5.78
CA LEU A 19 -1.65 0.03 5.60
C LEU A 19 -2.57 -0.54 4.53
N VAL A 20 -2.00 -1.16 3.50
CA VAL A 20 -2.74 -1.67 2.34
C VAL A 20 -2.54 -3.18 2.25
N ASN A 21 -3.63 -3.91 1.99
CA ASN A 21 -3.57 -5.32 1.63
C ASN A 21 -3.38 -5.44 0.11
N MET A 22 -2.24 -6.01 -0.30
CA MET A 22 -1.85 -6.18 -1.69
C MET A 22 -2.81 -7.07 -2.49
N GLN A 23 -3.62 -7.91 -1.84
CA GLN A 23 -4.61 -8.74 -2.51
C GLN A 23 -5.75 -7.95 -3.16
N TYR A 24 -5.99 -6.72 -2.70
CA TYR A 24 -7.05 -5.84 -3.19
C TYR A 24 -6.51 -4.65 -4.00
N VAL A 25 -5.21 -4.63 -4.25
CA VAL A 25 -4.57 -3.61 -5.09
C VAL A 25 -4.86 -3.92 -6.55
N ASP A 26 -5.22 -2.89 -7.30
CA ASP A 26 -5.39 -2.94 -8.75
C ASP A 26 -4.12 -2.45 -9.44
N THR A 27 -3.69 -1.23 -9.14
CA THR A 27 -2.55 -0.58 -9.80
C THR A 27 -1.67 0.18 -8.80
N ILE A 28 -0.35 0.14 -9.02
CA ILE A 28 0.65 0.80 -8.16
C ILE A 28 1.41 1.85 -8.99
N GLU A 29 1.17 3.11 -8.66
CA GLU A 29 1.83 4.26 -9.25
C GLU A 29 2.88 4.84 -8.31
N ASN A 30 3.64 5.82 -8.79
CA ASN A 30 4.72 6.43 -8.01
C ASN A 30 4.21 7.29 -6.83
N HIS A 31 2.97 7.77 -6.91
CA HIS A 31 2.38 8.68 -5.92
C HIS A 31 1.12 8.11 -5.25
N GLN A 32 0.55 7.02 -5.77
CA GLN A 32 -0.68 6.44 -5.29
C GLN A 32 -0.77 4.93 -5.58
N VAL A 33 -1.55 4.23 -4.76
CA VAL A 33 -2.00 2.86 -4.99
C VAL A 33 -3.50 2.91 -5.22
N THR A 34 -3.95 2.38 -6.34
CA THR A 34 -5.38 2.23 -6.66
C THR A 34 -5.83 0.85 -6.24
N LEU A 35 -6.94 0.79 -5.51
CA LEU A 35 -7.60 -0.45 -5.11
C LEU A 35 -8.64 -0.87 -6.15
N GLN A 36 -9.01 -2.15 -6.14
CA GLN A 36 -10.07 -2.69 -7.00
C GLN A 36 -11.43 -1.98 -6.80
N THR A 37 -11.62 -1.32 -5.66
CA THR A 37 -12.81 -0.52 -5.34
C THR A 37 -12.78 0.89 -5.94
N LEU A 38 -11.81 1.19 -6.82
CA LEU A 38 -11.54 2.53 -7.39
C LEU A 38 -11.12 3.58 -6.34
N SER A 39 -10.84 3.14 -5.11
CA SER A 39 -10.31 4.00 -4.05
C SER A 39 -8.78 4.10 -4.17
N PHE A 40 -8.21 5.24 -3.82
CA PHE A 40 -6.77 5.47 -3.89
C PHE A 40 -6.14 5.73 -2.52
N VAL A 41 -4.91 5.26 -2.36
CA VAL A 41 -4.09 5.46 -1.15
C VAL A 41 -2.79 6.16 -1.55
N PRO A 42 -2.43 7.29 -0.91
CA PRO A 42 -1.20 8.00 -1.25
C PRO A 42 0.04 7.17 -0.90
N VAL A 43 1.07 7.27 -1.74
CA VAL A 43 2.39 6.68 -1.53
C VAL A 43 3.36 7.77 -1.09
N ALA A 44 4.10 7.51 -0.02
CA ALA A 44 5.13 8.42 0.46
C ALA A 44 6.28 8.53 -0.56
N GLN A 45 6.90 9.70 -0.63
CA GLN A 45 8.07 9.94 -1.47
C GLN A 45 9.17 8.91 -1.16
N GLY A 46 9.71 8.28 -2.22
CA GLY A 46 10.73 7.23 -2.11
C GLY A 46 10.20 5.82 -1.84
N LYS A 47 8.98 5.66 -1.30
CA LYS A 47 8.41 4.33 -1.02
C LYS A 47 7.90 3.60 -2.24
N ALA A 48 7.52 4.30 -3.31
CA ALA A 48 7.03 3.65 -4.52
C ALA A 48 8.04 2.69 -5.17
N ARG A 49 9.34 2.91 -5.00
CA ARG A 49 10.39 2.02 -5.52
C ARG A 49 10.58 0.75 -4.69
N GLU A 50 10.19 0.77 -3.42
CA GLU A 50 10.27 -0.40 -2.54
C GLU A 50 9.04 -1.32 -2.68
N ILE A 51 7.96 -0.78 -3.25
CA ILE A 51 6.64 -1.45 -3.34
C ILE A 51 6.42 -2.09 -4.72
N LYS A 52 7.08 -1.59 -5.77
CA LYS A 52 7.13 -2.20 -7.10
C LYS A 52 8.15 -3.33 -7.14
#